data_AF-A0A7S1NHS8-F1
#
_entry.id   AF-A0A7S1NHS8-F1
#
_cell.length_a   1.000
_cell.length_b   1.000
_cell.length_c   1.000
_cell.angle_alpha   90.00
_cell.angle_beta   90.00
_cell.angle_gamma   90.00
#
_symmetry.space_group_name_H-M   'P 1'
#
loop_
_entity.id
_entity.type
_entity.pdbx_description
1 polymer ?
#
loop_
_entity_poly.entity_id
_entity_poly.type
_entity_poly.pdbx_seq_one_letter_code
_entity_poly.pdbx_strand_id
1 'polypeptide(L)'
;WGDFLSAVRTPLPATVRANLARPLYPHLERYLRAHPSLAGSTWCDTAFACSDTAFQTDEALRAWLREANRAGLITFQEQVSLIPALWLQAEPHHTVLDMCAAPGSK
;
A
#
# COMPACT_ATOMS: atom_id res chain seq x y z
N TRP A 1 23.14 16.03 0.18
CA TRP A 1 22.44 16.24 -1.10
C TRP A 1 22.65 15.11 -2.10
N GLY A 2 23.86 14.52 -2.19
CA GLY A 2 24.13 13.39 -3.10
C GLY A 2 23.18 12.20 -2.95
N ASP A 3 22.97 11.72 -1.73
CA ASP A 3 22.07 10.58 -1.47
C ASP A 3 20.61 10.88 -1.83
N PHE A 4 20.15 12.10 -1.55
CA PHE A 4 18.81 12.54 -1.94
C PHE A 4 18.64 12.53 -3.46
N LEU A 5 19.58 13.10 -4.21
CA LEU A 5 19.52 13.08 -5.67
C LEU A 5 19.62 11.67 -6.24
N SER A 6 20.37 10.78 -5.58
CA SER A 6 20.42 9.37 -5.93
C SER A 6 19.06 8.70 -5.73
N ALA A 7 18.42 8.91 -4.58
CA ALA A 7 17.10 8.36 -4.27
C ALA A 7 15.99 8.86 -5.22
N VAL A 8 16.02 10.15 -5.58
CA VAL A 8 15.06 10.73 -6.55
C VAL A 8 15.16 10.08 -7.93
N ARG A 9 16.31 9.50 -8.27
CA ARG A 9 16.53 8.79 -9.55
C ARG A 9 16.16 7.31 -9.48
N THR A 10 15.82 6.78 -8.32
CA THR A 10 15.37 5.39 -8.17
C THR A 10 13.85 5.31 -8.30
N PRO A 11 13.30 4.33 -9.06
CA PRO A 11 11.87 4.09 -9.09
C PRO A 11 11.33 3.80 -7.69
N LEU A 12 10.15 4.33 -7.40
CA LEU A 12 9.46 3.99 -6.16
C LEU A 12 9.03 2.53 -6.18
N PRO A 13 9.04 1.85 -5.02
CA PRO A 13 8.48 0.51 -4.91
C PRO A 13 6.98 0.52 -5.19
N ALA A 14 6.45 -0.57 -5.74
CA ALA A 14 5.02 -0.78 -5.86
C ALA A 14 4.46 -1.13 -4.48
N THR A 15 3.68 -0.20 -3.91
CA THR A 15 3.09 -0.32 -2.59
C THR A 15 1.57 -0.55 -2.66
N VAL A 16 1.09 -1.41 -1.76
CA VAL A 16 -0.33 -1.69 -1.56
C VAL A 16 -0.70 -1.52 -0.08
N ARG A 17 -1.93 -1.03 0.17
CA ARG A 17 -2.57 -0.96 1.49
C ARG A 17 -3.63 -2.05 1.59
N ALA A 18 -3.55 -2.88 2.62
CA ALA A 18 -4.58 -3.87 2.94
C ALA A 18 -5.82 -3.21 3.54
N ASN A 19 -7.01 -3.64 3.09
CA ASN A 19 -8.27 -3.11 3.56
C ASN A 19 -8.75 -3.86 4.83
N LEU A 20 -8.62 -3.22 5.99
CA LEU A 20 -9.02 -3.76 7.29
C LEU A 20 -10.54 -4.00 7.41
N ALA A 21 -11.36 -3.31 6.63
CA ALA A 21 -12.81 -3.45 6.68
C ALA A 21 -13.30 -4.78 6.06
N ARG A 22 -12.42 -5.55 5.41
CA ARG A 22 -12.77 -6.83 4.78
C ARG A 22 -12.61 -7.99 5.78
N PRO A 23 -13.62 -8.88 5.92
CA PRO A 23 -13.52 -10.04 6.82
C PRO A 23 -12.34 -10.98 6.53
N LEU A 24 -11.86 -10.99 5.29
CA LEU A 24 -10.73 -11.82 4.86
C LEU A 24 -9.35 -11.25 5.23
N TYR A 25 -9.29 -10.10 5.90
CA TYR A 25 -8.04 -9.43 6.25
C TYR A 25 -7.00 -10.35 6.91
N PRO A 26 -7.32 -11.17 7.93
CA PRO A 26 -6.31 -12.01 8.57
C PRO A 26 -5.64 -13.02 7.62
N HIS A 27 -6.41 -13.54 6.65
CA HIS A 27 -5.88 -14.44 5.63
C HIS A 27 -5.04 -13.69 4.59
N LEU A 28 -5.50 -12.51 4.19
CA LEU A 28 -4.80 -11.61 3.28
C LEU A 28 -3.46 -11.18 3.85
N GLU A 29 -3.44 -10.69 5.09
CA GLU A 29 -2.22 -10.26 5.78
C GLU A 29 -1.19 -11.38 5.85
N ARG A 30 -1.63 -12.59 6.24
CA ARG A 30 -0.75 -13.76 6.28
C ARG A 30 -0.13 -14.07 4.91
N TYR A 31 -0.92 -13.98 3.84
CA TYR A 31 -0.41 -14.17 2.49
C TYR A 31 0.60 -13.08 2.10
N LEU A 32 0.28 -11.80 2.34
CA LEU A 32 1.16 -10.67 2.03
C LEU A 32 2.49 -10.76 2.78
N ARG A 33 2.47 -11.15 4.06
CA ARG A 33 3.68 -11.35 4.88
C ARG A 33 4.51 -12.56 4.46
N ALA A 34 3.88 -13.61 3.92
CA ALA A 34 4.57 -14.83 3.50
C ALA A 34 5.13 -14.75 2.08
N HIS A 35 4.72 -13.76 1.28
CA HIS A 35 5.13 -13.64 -0.11
C HIS A 35 6.59 -13.16 -0.20
N PRO A 36 7.49 -13.88 -0.90
CA PRO A 36 8.93 -13.60 -0.88
C PRO A 36 9.31 -12.23 -1.45
N SER A 37 8.54 -11.74 -2.42
CA SER A 37 8.78 -10.45 -3.09
C SER A 37 8.19 -9.25 -2.36
N LEU A 38 7.40 -9.45 -1.30
CA LEU A 38 6.73 -8.37 -0.56
C LEU A 38 7.37 -8.18 0.81
N ALA A 39 7.57 -6.91 1.19
CA ALA A 39 8.00 -6.51 2.51
C ALA A 39 6.91 -5.66 3.16
N GLY A 40 6.62 -5.93 4.44
CA GLY A 40 5.77 -5.06 5.25
C GLY A 40 6.49 -3.73 5.56
N SER A 41 5.73 -2.65 5.63
CA SER A 41 6.24 -1.37 6.10
C SER A 41 6.64 -1.46 7.58
N THR A 42 7.69 -0.75 7.97
CA THR A 42 8.15 -0.65 9.36
C THR A 42 7.32 0.30 10.23
N TRP A 43 6.40 1.06 9.63
CA TRP A 43 5.65 2.11 10.33
C TRP A 43 4.15 2.10 10.01
N CYS A 44 3.68 1.23 9.10
CA CYS A 44 2.26 1.05 8.82
C CYS A 44 1.95 -0.44 8.65
N ASP A 45 1.21 -1.00 9.59
CA ASP A 45 0.92 -2.45 9.64
C ASP A 45 0.12 -2.96 8.43
N THR A 46 -0.60 -2.05 7.76
CA THR A 46 -1.44 -2.38 6.60
C THR A 46 -0.72 -2.20 5.26
N ALA A 47 0.52 -1.71 5.25
CA ALA A 47 1.24 -1.39 4.03
C ALA A 47 2.29 -2.44 3.69
N PHE A 48 2.27 -2.88 2.43
CA PHE A 48 3.21 -3.87 1.88
C PHE A 48 3.77 -3.36 0.56
N ALA A 49 5.04 -3.61 0.29
CA ALA A 49 5.73 -3.11 -0.88
C ALA A 49 6.63 -4.17 -1.53
N CYS A 50 6.75 -4.12 -2.85
CA CYS A 50 7.77 -4.84 -3.61
C CYS A 50 8.57 -3.85 -4.44
N SER A 51 9.81 -4.20 -4.80
CA SER A 51 10.61 -3.34 -5.69
C SER A 51 9.94 -3.23 -7.07
N ASP A 52 10.19 -2.12 -7.78
CA ASP A 52 9.69 -1.96 -9.16
C ASP A 52 10.11 -3.15 -10.03
N THR A 53 11.39 -3.57 -9.96
CA THR A 53 11.87 -4.76 -10.67
C THR A 53 11.03 -6.00 -10.36
N ALA A 54 10.79 -6.31 -9.08
CA ALA A 54 10.00 -7.47 -8.70
C ALA A 54 8.56 -7.38 -9.24
N PHE A 55 7.95 -6.20 -9.18
CA PHE A 55 6.62 -5.97 -9.74
C PHE A 55 6.58 -6.13 -11.27
N GLN A 56 7.67 -5.79 -11.97
CA GLN A 56 7.75 -5.96 -13.42
C GLN A 56 8.02 -7.40 -13.85
N THR A 57 8.85 -8.13 -13.10
CA THR A 57 9.31 -9.48 -13.48
C THR A 57 8.42 -10.61 -12.96
N ASP A 58 7.76 -10.43 -11.83
CA ASP A 58 6.89 -11.44 -11.22
C ASP A 58 5.45 -11.25 -11.71
N GLU A 59 5.13 -11.89 -12.85
CA GLU A 59 3.81 -11.79 -13.46
C GLU A 59 2.70 -12.36 -12.57
N ALA A 60 2.99 -13.44 -11.84
CA ALA A 60 2.03 -14.08 -10.94
C ALA A 60 1.66 -13.15 -9.78
N LEU A 61 2.66 -12.55 -9.13
CA LEU A 61 2.44 -11.53 -8.10
C LEU A 61 1.65 -10.34 -8.65
N ARG A 62 2.07 -9.79 -9.79
CA ARG A 62 1.42 -8.60 -10.37
C ARG A 62 -0.03 -8.89 -10.75
N ALA A 63 -0.32 -10.05 -11.32
CA ALA A 63 -1.68 -10.47 -11.66
C ALA A 63 -2.53 -10.62 -10.39
N TRP A 64 -1.99 -11.27 -9.36
CA TRP A 64 -2.68 -11.45 -8.09
C TRP A 64 -2.97 -10.11 -7.40
N LEU A 65 -2.00 -9.20 -7.31
CA LEU A 65 -2.21 -7.88 -6.70
C LEU A 65 -3.27 -7.06 -7.44
N ARG A 66 -3.30 -7.11 -8.78
CA ARG A 66 -4.34 -6.46 -9.58
C ARG A 66 -5.72 -7.03 -9.28
N GLU A 67 -5.83 -8.34 -9.14
CA GLU A 67 -7.10 -8.99 -8.85
C GLU A 67 -7.56 -8.72 -7.41
N ALA A 68 -6.66 -8.80 -6.44
CA ALA A 68 -6.92 -8.41 -5.06
C ALA A 68 -7.37 -6.93 -4.95
N ASN A 69 -6.79 -6.04 -5.77
CA ASN A 69 -7.20 -4.65 -5.84
C ASN A 69 -8.62 -4.50 -6.42
N ARG A 70 -8.96 -5.22 -7.50
CA ARG A 70 -10.32 -5.23 -8.06
C ARG A 70 -11.36 -5.78 -7.09
N ALA A 71 -10.98 -6.80 -6.30
CA ALA A 71 -11.82 -7.34 -5.25
C ALA A 71 -11.96 -6.40 -4.03
N GLY A 72 -11.22 -5.28 -3.99
CA GLY A 72 -11.22 -4.33 -2.88
C GLY A 72 -10.63 -4.90 -1.60
N LEU A 73 -9.76 -5.90 -1.71
CA LEU A 73 -8.96 -6.47 -0.62
C LEU A 73 -7.75 -5.58 -0.32
N ILE A 74 -7.17 -4.99 -1.37
CA ILE A 74 -6.04 -4.06 -1.28
C ILE A 74 -6.30 -2.81 -2.13
N THR A 75 -5.49 -1.78 -1.94
CA THR A 75 -5.45 -0.59 -2.79
C THR A 75 -4.01 -0.26 -3.14
N PHE A 76 -3.71 -0.05 -4.42
CA PHE A 76 -2.41 0.50 -4.83
C PHE A 76 -2.30 1.96 -4.42
N GLN A 77 -1.22 2.31 -3.72
CA GLN A 77 -0.94 3.69 -3.32
C GLN A 77 0.52 3.84 -2.94
N GLU A 78 1.10 5.01 -3.24
CA GLU A 78 2.44 5.33 -2.73
C GLU A 78 2.44 5.31 -1.20
N GLN A 79 3.52 4.80 -0.62
CA GLN A 79 3.64 4.66 0.82
C GLN A 79 3.46 6.02 1.53
N VAL A 80 4.06 7.09 1.01
CA VAL A 80 3.95 8.44 1.58
C VAL A 80 2.52 8.99 1.58
N SER A 81 1.65 8.52 0.69
CA SER A 81 0.24 8.94 0.65
C SER A 81 -0.59 8.38 1.83
N LEU A 82 -0.06 7.43 2.60
CA LEU A 82 -0.69 6.92 3.82
C LEU A 82 -0.59 7.92 4.98
N ILE A 83 0.45 8.74 5.00
CA ILE A 83 0.80 9.59 6.15
C ILE A 83 -0.34 10.53 6.54
N PRO A 84 -1.00 11.26 5.62
CA PRO A 84 -2.06 12.19 5.99
C PRO A 84 -3.23 11.51 6.72
N ALA A 85 -3.70 10.37 6.21
CA ALA A 85 -4.83 9.66 6.80
C ALA A 85 -4.49 9.02 8.15
N LEU A 86 -3.28 8.46 8.28
CA LEU A 86 -2.81 7.89 9.55
C LEU A 86 -2.64 8.95 10.63
N TRP A 87 -2.11 10.12 10.27
CA TRP A 87 -1.85 11.20 11.22
C TRP A 87 -3.12 11.99 11.59
N LEU A 88 -4.18 11.91 10.78
CA LEU A 88 -5.47 12.51 11.10
C LEU A 88 -6.14 11.87 12.33
N GLN A 89 -5.82 10.60 12.61
CA GLN A 89 -6.37 9.83 13.75
C GLN A 89 -7.90 9.94 13.87
N ALA A 90 -8.59 9.82 12.73
CA ALA A 90 -10.05 9.90 12.69
C ALA A 90 -10.70 8.77 13.51
N GLU A 91 -11.69 9.12 14.34
CA GLU A 91 -12.45 8.18 15.15
C GLU A 91 -13.87 7.98 14.59
N PRO A 92 -14.55 6.86 14.90
CA PRO A 92 -15.85 6.54 14.31
C PRO A 92 -16.96 7.59 14.48
N HIS A 93 -16.86 8.46 15.49
CA HIS A 93 -17.85 9.49 15.78
C HIS A 93 -17.50 10.86 15.18
N HIS A 94 -16.35 11.00 14.52
CA HIS A 94 -15.95 12.24 13.85
C HIS A 94 -16.67 12.42 12.51
N THR A 95 -16.93 13.67 12.15
CA THR A 95 -17.30 14.05 10.77
C THR A 95 -16.02 14.46 10.04
N VAL A 96 -15.67 13.74 8.96
CA VAL A 96 -14.42 13.96 8.21
C VAL A 96 -14.75 14.50 6.81
N LEU A 97 -14.03 15.55 6.40
CA LEU A 97 -14.09 16.12 5.04
C LEU A 97 -12.73 15.96 4.36
N ASP A 98 -12.69 15.20 3.27
CA ASP A 98 -11.51 15.13 2.39
C ASP A 98 -11.66 16.11 1.22
N MET A 99 -10.89 17.20 1.28
CA MET A 99 -10.86 18.21 0.21
C MET A 99 -10.03 17.78 -1.01
N CYS A 100 -9.16 16.78 -0.86
CA CYS A 100 -8.19 16.33 -1.86
C CYS A 100 -8.35 14.82 -2.15
N ALA A 101 -9.59 14.41 -2.33
CA ALA A 101 -9.95 13.00 -2.42
C ALA A 101 -9.51 12.33 -3.73
N ALA A 102 -9.36 13.04 -4.84
CA ALA A 102 -9.04 12.40 -6.12
C ALA A 102 -7.62 11.76 -6.11
N PRO A 103 -7.46 10.48 -6.49
CA PRO A 103 -8.46 9.55 -7.08
C PRO A 103 -9.25 8.68 -6.09
N GLY A 104 -8.98 8.74 -4.78
CA GLY A 104 -9.77 8.09 -3.72
C GLY A 104 -8.97 7.19 -2.77
N SER A 105 -7.65 7.36 -2.69
CA SER A 105 -6.75 6.41 -2.01
C SER A 105 -6.43 6.74 -0.54
N LYS A 106 -6.72 7.97 -0.10
CA LYS A 106 -6.47 8.41 1.28
C LYS A 106 -7.67 8.01 2.12
#